data_AF-A0A0W0Z990-F1
#
_entry.id   AF-A0A0W0Z990-F1
#
_cell.length_a   1.000
_cell.length_b   1.000
_cell.length_c   1.000
_cell.angle_alpha   90.00
_cell.angle_beta   90.00
_cell.angle_gamma   90.00
#
_symmetry.space_group_name_H-M   'P 1'
#
loop_
_entity.id
_entity.type
_entity.pdbx_description
1 polymer ?
#
loop_
_entity_poly.entity_id
_entity_poly.type
_entity_poly.pdbx_seq_one_letter_code
_entity_poly.pdbx_strand_id
1 'polypeptide(L)'
;MHHMIHITLFYIFIFLSLITAMAHAADIPTQVIGAEEYDKEMCVQQYTDTCINAICLTSTATDCQEQCRSKAKDKCAEQMEE
;
A
#
# COMPACT_ATOMS: atom_id res chain seq x y z
N MET A 1 39.37 -5.25 43.21
CA MET A 1 38.99 -6.42 42.39
C MET A 1 37.48 -6.67 42.40
N HIS A 2 36.81 -6.75 43.56
CA HIS A 2 35.36 -6.98 43.64
C HIS A 2 34.51 -5.90 42.94
N HIS A 3 34.83 -4.61 43.11
CA HIS A 3 34.10 -3.50 42.45
C HIS A 3 34.17 -3.52 40.92
N MET A 4 35.29 -3.96 40.34
CA MET A 4 35.42 -4.08 38.89
C MET A 4 34.54 -5.21 38.34
N ILE A 5 34.44 -6.32 39.08
CA ILE A 5 33.59 -7.46 38.74
C ILE A 5 32.11 -7.06 38.77
N HIS A 6 31.67 -6.30 39.78
CA HIS A 6 30.29 -5.78 39.85
C HIS A 6 29.95 -4.86 38.67
N ILE A 7 30.88 -4.00 38.26
CA ILE A 7 30.70 -3.11 37.11
C ILE A 7 30.59 -3.94 35.82
N THR A 8 31.46 -4.93 35.61
CA THR A 8 31.40 -5.81 34.44
C THR A 8 30.08 -6.60 34.40
N LEU A 9 29.62 -7.13 35.52
CA LEU A 9 28.34 -7.86 35.61
C LEU A 9 27.14 -6.95 35.31
N PHE A 10 27.18 -5.70 35.77
CA PHE A 10 26.14 -4.71 35.49
C PHE A 10 26.04 -4.40 33.98
N TYR A 11 27.18 -4.22 33.31
CA TYR A 11 27.21 -4.01 31.86
C TYR A 11 26.72 -5.23 31.07
N ILE A 12 27.06 -6.44 31.50
CA ILE A 12 26.58 -7.69 30.88
C ILE A 12 25.06 -7.79 31.03
N PHE A 13 24.51 -7.45 32.20
CA PHE A 13 23.06 -7.49 32.44
C PHE A 13 22.29 -6.51 31.54
N ILE A 14 22.81 -5.29 31.35
CA ILE A 14 22.24 -4.30 30.43
C ILE A 14 22.30 -4.78 28.98
N PHE A 15 23.43 -5.38 28.58
CA PHE A 15 23.57 -5.89 27.20
C PHE A 15 22.62 -7.07 26.93
N LEU A 16 22.45 -7.95 27.91
CA LEU A 16 21.55 -9.10 27.79
C LEU A 16 20.08 -8.69 27.70
N SER A 17 19.66 -7.65 28.44
CA SER A 17 18.27 -7.16 28.40
C SER A 17 17.92 -6.52 27.07
N LEU A 18 18.87 -5.81 26.43
CA LEU A 18 18.69 -5.22 25.11
C LEU A 18 18.48 -6.27 24.01
N ILE A 19 19.18 -7.41 24.08
CA ILE A 19 19.04 -8.50 23.10
C ILE A 19 17.65 -9.13 23.17
N THR A 20 17.10 -9.33 24.37
CA THR A 20 15.76 -9.92 24.56
C THR A 20 14.66 -9.04 23.95
N ALA A 21 14.84 -7.71 23.94
CA ALA A 21 13.89 -6.79 23.32
C ALA A 21 13.87 -6.89 21.78
N MET A 22 14.94 -7.38 21.15
CA MET A 22 15.03 -7.52 19.69
C MET A 22 14.36 -8.80 19.17
N ALA A 23 14.03 -9.75 20.05
CA ALA A 23 13.47 -11.05 19.67
C ALA A 23 11.96 -11.01 19.34
N HIS A 24 11.32 -9.86 19.52
CA HIS A 24 9.95 -9.64 19.06
C HIS A 24 9.98 -9.13 17.62
N ALA A 25 10.20 -10.04 16.67
CA ALA A 25 9.61 -9.84 15.35
C ALA A 25 8.09 -9.90 15.59
N ALA A 26 7.42 -8.75 15.60
CA ALA A 26 6.01 -8.78 15.30
C ALA A 26 5.90 -9.47 13.94
N ASP A 27 5.09 -10.53 13.85
CA ASP A 27 4.46 -10.94 12.59
C ASP A 27 3.62 -9.75 12.14
N ILE A 28 4.32 -8.70 11.66
CA ILE A 28 3.71 -7.62 10.92
C ILE A 28 3.41 -8.33 9.62
N PRO A 29 2.12 -8.62 9.30
CA PRO A 29 1.81 -9.15 8.00
C PRO A 29 2.51 -8.23 7.01
N THR A 30 3.24 -8.81 6.07
CA THR A 30 3.79 -8.07 4.94
C THR A 30 2.60 -7.54 4.14
N GLN A 31 1.88 -6.55 4.68
CA GLN A 31 1.13 -5.62 3.89
C GLN A 31 2.21 -4.99 3.04
N VAL A 32 2.27 -5.46 1.81
CA VAL A 32 3.07 -4.85 0.76
C VAL A 32 2.66 -3.39 0.77
N ILE A 33 3.47 -2.53 1.38
CA ILE A 33 3.29 -1.08 1.34
C ILE A 33 3.54 -0.73 -0.13
N GLY A 34 2.49 -0.75 -0.93
CA GLY A 34 2.57 -0.65 -2.40
C GLY A 34 1.79 -1.70 -3.20
N ALA A 35 1.20 -2.73 -2.58
CA ALA A 35 0.06 -3.40 -3.21
C ALA A 35 -1.18 -2.62 -2.76
N GLU A 36 -1.48 -1.52 -3.46
CA GLU A 36 -2.89 -1.15 -3.57
C GLU A 36 -3.59 -2.41 -4.07
N GLU A 37 -4.40 -3.05 -3.21
CA GLU A 37 -5.33 -4.06 -3.71
C GLU A 37 -6.03 -3.42 -4.90
N TYR A 38 -5.96 -4.08 -6.05
CA TYR A 38 -6.59 -3.59 -7.26
C TYR A 38 -8.09 -3.46 -7.00
N ASP A 39 -8.49 -2.25 -6.63
CA ASP A 39 -9.88 -1.91 -6.42
C ASP A 39 -10.47 -1.56 -7.79
N LYS A 40 -11.16 -2.55 -8.35
CA LYS A 40 -11.85 -2.42 -9.64
C LYS A 40 -12.78 -1.21 -9.66
N GLU A 41 -13.43 -0.88 -8.55
CA GLU A 41 -14.33 0.26 -8.47
C GLU A 41 -13.54 1.57 -8.53
N MET A 42 -12.41 1.64 -7.84
CA MET A 42 -11.49 2.78 -7.90
C MET A 42 -10.88 2.97 -9.29
N CYS A 43 -10.47 1.89 -9.96
CA CYS A 43 -9.99 1.91 -11.34
C CYS A 43 -11.06 2.48 -12.28
N VAL A 44 -12.29 1.96 -12.19
CA VAL A 44 -13.40 2.41 -13.04
C VAL A 44 -13.69 3.89 -12.80
N GLN A 45 -13.71 4.34 -11.54
CA GLN A 45 -13.93 5.74 -11.20
C GLN A 45 -12.84 6.64 -11.79
N GLN A 46 -11.56 6.34 -11.53
CA GLN A 46 -10.44 7.16 -12.01
C GLN A 46 -10.38 7.25 -13.53
N TYR A 47 -10.60 6.14 -14.24
CA TYR A 47 -10.63 6.14 -15.70
C TYR A 47 -11.83 6.89 -16.25
N THR A 48 -12.99 6.76 -15.61
CA THR A 48 -14.20 7.47 -16.00
C THR A 48 -13.98 8.97 -15.89
N ASP A 49 -13.49 9.45 -14.75
CA ASP A 49 -13.27 10.87 -14.49
C ASP A 49 -12.21 11.46 -15.41
N THR A 50 -11.11 10.74 -15.65
CA THR A 50 -10.07 11.15 -16.59
C THR A 50 -10.62 11.26 -18.01
N CYS A 51 -11.42 10.29 -18.45
CA CYS A 51 -12.04 10.30 -19.77
C CYS A 51 -13.03 11.46 -19.94
N ILE A 52 -13.88 11.71 -18.93
CA ILE A 52 -14.83 12.82 -18.95
C ILE A 52 -14.10 14.16 -19.06
N ASN A 53 -13.07 14.35 -18.25
CA ASN A 53 -12.30 15.59 -18.24
C ASN A 53 -11.52 15.81 -19.54
N ALA A 54 -11.02 14.74 -20.17
CA ALA A 54 -10.27 14.84 -21.41
C ALA A 54 -11.16 15.04 -22.65
N ILE A 55 -12.32 14.39 -22.69
CA ILE A 55 -13.11 14.24 -23.92
C ILE A 55 -14.47 14.94 -23.80
N CYS A 56 -15.21 14.73 -22.71
CA CYS A 56 -16.61 15.17 -22.65
C CYS A 56 -16.79 16.68 -22.57
N LEU A 57 -15.80 17.42 -22.06
CA LEU A 57 -15.83 18.89 -22.07
C LEU A 57 -15.77 19.49 -23.48
N THR A 58 -15.22 18.74 -24.44
CA THR A 58 -15.07 19.17 -25.85
C THR A 58 -15.92 18.35 -26.82
N SER A 59 -16.62 17.33 -26.32
CA SER A 59 -17.45 16.43 -27.12
C SER A 59 -18.87 16.98 -27.27
N THR A 60 -19.45 16.78 -28.44
CA THR A 60 -20.87 17.07 -28.71
C THR A 60 -21.77 15.86 -28.44
N ALA A 61 -21.20 14.72 -28.03
CA ALA A 61 -21.94 13.49 -27.76
C ALA A 61 -22.67 13.59 -26.40
N THR A 62 -23.99 13.46 -26.43
CA THR A 62 -24.87 13.52 -25.24
C THR A 62 -24.62 12.37 -24.27
N ASP A 63 -24.09 11.25 -24.75
CA ASP A 63 -23.82 10.01 -24.03
C ASP A 63 -22.33 9.85 -23.67
N CYS A 64 -21.52 10.89 -23.82
CA CYS A 64 -20.06 10.83 -23.62
C CYS A 64 -19.66 10.24 -22.25
N GLN A 65 -20.36 10.64 -21.18
CA GLN A 65 -20.10 10.13 -19.84
C GLN A 65 -20.36 8.62 -19.72
N GLU A 66 -21.39 8.11 -20.39
CA GLU A 66 -21.74 6.70 -20.38
C GLU A 66 -20.76 5.88 -21.22
N GLN A 67 -20.31 6.41 -22.36
CA GLN A 67 -19.23 5.81 -23.16
C GLN A 67 -17.91 5.75 -22.36
N CYS A 68 -17.55 6.82 -21.63
CA CYS A 68 -16.37 6.84 -20.77
C CYS A 68 -16.45 5.76 -19.68
N ARG A 69 -17.62 5.63 -19.04
CA ARG A 69 -17.84 4.59 -18.03
C ARG A 69 -17.76 3.18 -18.60
N SER A 70 -18.30 2.93 -19.80
CA SER A 70 -18.18 1.63 -20.45
C SER A 70 -16.72 1.27 -20.74
N LYS A 71 -15.97 2.21 -21.34
CA LYS A 71 -14.54 2.02 -21.63
C LYS A 71 -13.71 1.77 -20.37
N ALA A 72 -14.03 2.48 -19.29
CA ALA A 72 -13.38 2.29 -18.00
C ALA A 72 -13.65 0.87 -17.45
N LYS A 73 -14.90 0.37 -17.54
CA LYS A 73 -15.24 -1.01 -17.12
C LYS A 73 -14.49 -2.05 -17.91
N ASP A 74 -14.39 -1.89 -19.23
CA ASP A 74 -13.71 -2.86 -20.10
C ASP A 74 -12.20 -2.88 -19.80
N LYS A 75 -11.58 -1.70 -19.72
CA LYS A 75 -10.15 -1.56 -19.43
C LYS A 75 -9.77 -2.09 -18.03
N CYS A 76 -10.62 -1.80 -17.05
CA CYS A 76 -10.43 -2.29 -15.68
C CYS A 76 -10.85 -3.78 -15.51
N ALA A 77 -11.50 -4.39 -16.50
CA ALA A 77 -11.70 -5.84 -16.52
C ALA A 77 -10.45 -6.54 -17.08
N GLU A 78 -9.86 -5.99 -18.13
CA GLU A 78 -8.64 -6.51 -18.77
C GLU A 78 -7.45 -6.57 -17.81
N GLN A 79 -7.25 -5.56 -16.96
CA GLN A 79 -6.15 -5.54 -15.97
C GLN A 79 -6.28 -6.57 -14.82
N MET A 80 -7.40 -7.28 -14.70
CA MET A 80 -7.52 -8.40 -13.76
C MET A 80 -7.15 -9.75 -14.38
N GLU A 81 -7.07 -9.82 -15.72
CA GLU A 81 -6.80 -11.06 -16.47
C GLU A 81 -5.32 -11.15 -16.92
N GLU A 82 -4.53 -10.09 -16.73
CA GLU A 82 -3.06 -10.07 -16.89
C GLU A 82 -2.32 -10.43 -15.60
#